data_AF-A0A660LUG8-F1
#
_entry.id   AF-A0A660LUG8-F1
#
_cell.length_a   1.000
_cell.length_b   1.000
_cell.length_c   1.000
_cell.angle_alpha   90.00
_cell.angle_beta   90.00
_cell.angle_gamma   90.00
#
_symmetry.space_group_name_H-M   'P 1'
#
loop_
_entity.id
_entity.type
_entity.pdbx_description
1 polymer ?
#
loop_
_entity_poly.entity_id
_entity_poly.type
_entity_poly.pdbx_seq_one_letter_code
_entity_poly.pdbx_strand_id
1 'polypeptide(L)' 'MENKNRNIFALNGISGYLVAVLLLLSILGVLTYIGIGLQKDVATKPYSLKDASSIEMKSVDNAKHVIIKE' A
#
# COMPACT_ATOMS: atom_id res chain seq x y z
N MET A 1 -50.47 1.36 0.72
CA MET A 1 -49.33 2.07 0.09
C MET A 1 -48.19 1.08 -0.03
N GLU A 2 -47.72 0.81 -1.25
CA GLU A 2 -46.60 -0.09 -1.51
C GLU A 2 -45.28 0.66 -1.29
N ASN A 3 -44.38 0.10 -0.46
CA ASN A 3 -43.06 0.70 -0.22
C ASN A 3 -42.11 0.35 -1.37
N LYS A 4 -41.71 1.38 -2.15
CA LYS A 4 -40.92 1.29 -3.38
C LYS A 4 -39.39 1.38 -3.21
N ASN A 5 -38.84 1.14 -2.02
CA ASN A 5 -37.39 1.28 -1.81
C ASN A 5 -36.58 0.08 -2.36
N ARG A 6 -36.21 0.09 -3.66
CA ARG A 6 -35.41 -0.99 -4.29
C ARG A 6 -33.89 -0.70 -4.34
N ASN A 7 -33.25 -0.87 -3.17
CA ASN A 7 -31.86 -0.74 -2.62
C ASN A 7 -30.51 -1.37 -3.18
N ILE A 8 -30.22 -1.71 -4.45
CA ILE A 8 -28.97 -2.47 -4.82
C ILE A 8 -27.72 -1.60 -5.18
N PHE A 9 -27.26 -0.66 -4.32
CA PHE A 9 -26.20 0.38 -4.56
C PHE A 9 -26.64 1.46 -5.58
N ALA A 10 -26.92 2.71 -5.19
CA ALA A 10 -28.05 3.42 -5.77
C ALA A 10 -28.14 3.93 -7.24
N LEU A 11 -29.22 3.62 -8.00
CA LEU A 11 -30.26 2.64 -7.70
C LEU A 11 -31.27 2.23 -8.80
N ASN A 12 -30.90 1.89 -10.03
CA ASN A 12 -31.83 1.05 -10.83
C ASN A 12 -31.76 -0.42 -10.38
N GLY A 13 -31.37 -0.62 -9.13
CA GLY A 13 -30.78 -1.83 -8.62
C GLY A 13 -29.29 -1.89 -8.97
N ILE A 14 -28.89 -3.00 -9.58
CA ILE A 14 -27.53 -3.53 -9.64
C ILE A 14 -26.48 -2.68 -10.36
N SER A 15 -26.89 -1.63 -11.08
CA SER A 15 -25.96 -0.79 -11.83
C SER A 15 -24.99 -0.04 -10.92
N GLY A 16 -25.46 0.52 -9.80
CA GLY A 16 -24.56 1.22 -8.89
C GLY A 16 -23.65 0.26 -8.12
N TYR A 17 -24.00 -1.02 -8.04
CA TYR A 17 -23.15 -2.04 -7.43
C TYR A 17 -21.92 -2.27 -8.29
N LEU A 18 -22.17 -2.47 -9.58
CA LEU A 18 -21.11 -2.70 -10.55
C LEU A 18 -20.16 -1.50 -10.62
N VAL A 19 -20.71 -0.28 -10.60
CA VAL A 19 -19.89 0.95 -10.54
C VAL A 19 -19.04 0.99 -9.27
N ALA A 20 -19.63 0.73 -8.10
CA ALA A 20 -18.90 0.74 -6.84
C ALA A 20 -17.78 -0.30 -6.80
N VAL A 21 -18.05 -1.52 -7.29
CA VAL A 21 -17.06 -2.60 -7.36
C VAL A 21 -15.94 -2.25 -8.33
N LEU A 22 -16.25 -1.77 -9.53
CA LEU A 22 -15.22 -1.37 -10.50
C LEU A 22 -14.33 -0.26 -9.96
N LEU A 23 -14.92 0.70 -9.24
CA LEU A 23 -14.18 1.80 -8.63
C LEU A 23 -13.26 1.28 -7.52
N LEU A 24 -13.76 0.42 -6.65
CA LEU A 24 -12.96 -0.23 -5.60
C LEU A 24 -11.82 -1.08 -6.18
N LEU A 25 -12.10 -1.89 -7.19
CA LEU A 25 -11.10 -2.74 -7.84
C LEU A 25 -10.06 -1.92 -8.61
N SER A 26 -10.47 -0.80 -9.23
CA SER A 26 -9.55 0.12 -9.89
C SER A 26 -8.59 0.74 -8.88
N ILE A 27 -9.10 1.26 -7.76
CA ILE A 27 -8.27 1.82 -6.68
C ILE A 27 -7.34 0.74 -6.13
N LEU A 28 -7.87 -0.45 -5.82
CA LEU A 28 -7.07 -1.57 -5.33
C LEU A 28 -5.97 -1.95 -6.32
N GLY A 29 -6.29 -2.08 -7.61
CA GLY A 29 -5.34 -2.47 -8.64
C GLY A 29 -4.21 -1.45 -8.81
N VAL A 30 -4.54 -0.16 -8.82
CA VAL A 30 -3.55 0.92 -8.91
C VAL A 30 -2.64 0.93 -7.68
N LEU A 31 -3.22 0.90 -6.47
CA LEU A 31 -2.44 0.88 -5.23
C LEU A 31 -1.55 -0.37 -5.14
N THR A 32 -2.06 -1.53 -5.58
CA THR A 32 -1.29 -2.77 -5.61
C THR A 32 -0.13 -2.69 -6.59
N TYR A 33 -0.35 -2.16 -7.80
CA TYR A 33 0.70 -1.98 -8.80
C TYR A 33 1.82 -1.06 -8.30
N ILE A 34 1.45 0.09 -7.73
CA ILE A 34 2.42 1.03 -7.13
C ILE A 34 3.15 0.36 -5.96
N GLY A 35 2.41 -0.32 -5.08
CA GLY A 35 2.97 -1.00 -3.93
C GLY A 35 3.99 -2.07 -4.30
N ILE A 36 3.70 -2.89 -5.31
CA ILE A 36 4.65 -3.89 -5.84
C ILE A 36 5.87 -3.19 -6.44
N GLY A 37 5.70 -2.09 -7.18
CA GLY A 37 6.81 -1.31 -7.73
C GLY A 37 7.79 -0.83 -6.65
N LEU A 38 7.25 -0.21 -5.59
CA LEU A 38 8.05 0.25 -4.45
C LEU A 38 8.70 -0.92 -3.69
N GLN A 39 7.95 -2.00 -3.46
CA GLN A 39 8.48 -3.19 -2.79
C GLN A 39 9.64 -3.81 -3.58
N LYS A 40 9.54 -3.87 -4.91
CA LYS A 40 10.63 -4.35 -5.77
C LYS A 40 11.85 -3.43 -5.72
N ASP A 41 11.63 -2.12 -5.77
CA ASP A 41 12.70 -1.12 -5.71
C ASP A 41 13.50 -1.22 -4.42
N VAL A 42 12.85 -1.42 -3.27
CA VAL A 42 13.56 -1.56 -1.98
C VAL A 42 14.07 -2.97 -1.72
N ALA A 43 13.41 -4.02 -2.21
CA ALA A 43 13.80 -5.41 -1.94
C ALA A 43 15.17 -5.78 -2.53
N THR A 44 15.57 -5.13 -3.62
CA THR A 44 16.88 -5.36 -4.26
C THR A 44 17.98 -4.43 -3.76
N LYS A 45 17.65 -3.44 -2.92
CA LYS A 45 18.62 -2.46 -2.43
C LYS A 45 19.34 -3.00 -1.19
N PRO A 46 20.67 -3.19 -1.24
CA PRO A 46 21.42 -3.62 -0.07
C PRO A 46 21.52 -2.49 0.96
N TYR A 47 21.49 -2.84 2.24
CA TYR A 47 21.79 -1.90 3.32
C TYR A 47 23.29 -1.63 3.40
N SER A 48 23.65 -0.37 3.68
CA SER A 48 25.04 0.03 3.93
C SER A 48 25.16 0.75 5.28
N LEU A 49 26.27 0.50 5.96
CA LEU A 49 26.64 1.16 7.20
C LEU A 49 27.51 2.36 6.85
N LYS A 50 27.10 3.56 7.29
CA LYS A 50 27.84 4.80 6.98
C LYS A 50 29.19 4.85 7.67
N ASP A 51 29.23 4.48 8.95
CA ASP A 51 30.43 4.50 9.78
C ASP A 51 30.41 3.30 10.74
N ALA A 52 30.92 2.16 10.27
CA ALA A 52 30.84 0.90 11.01
C ALA A 52 31.63 0.92 12.33
N SER A 53 32.67 1.75 12.42
CA SER A 53 33.53 1.87 13.60
C SER A 53 32.87 2.65 14.73
N SER A 54 31.87 3.49 14.43
CA SER A 54 31.11 4.23 15.43
C SER A 54 29.91 3.45 15.99
N ILE A 55 29.67 2.21 15.53
CA ILE A 55 28.52 1.40 15.94
C ILE A 55 28.90 0.59 17.18
N GLU A 56 28.23 0.86 18.29
CA GLU A 56 28.42 0.10 19.52
C GLU A 56 27.78 -1.29 19.39
N MET A 57 28.37 -2.35 19.96
CA MET A 57 27.79 -3.70 19.87
C MET A 57 26.43 -3.84 20.57
N LYS A 58 26.10 -2.98 21.54
CA LYS A 58 24.83 -3.01 22.29
C LYS A 58 24.30 -1.59 22.50
N SER A 59 23.62 -1.05 21.49
CA SER A 59 22.88 0.20 21.60
C SER A 59 21.58 0.15 20.80
N VAL A 60 20.52 0.76 21.34
CA VAL A 60 19.25 0.95 20.64
C VAL A 60 19.37 1.96 19.49
N ASP A 61 20.36 2.84 19.56
CA ASP A 61 20.59 3.88 18.56
C ASP A 61 21.24 3.36 17.27
N ASN A 62 21.76 2.12 17.27
CA ASN A 62 22.37 1.48 16.10
C ASN A 62 21.45 1.47 14.87
N ALA A 63 20.13 1.42 15.07
CA ALA A 63 19.15 1.46 13.98
C ALA A 63 19.26 2.74 13.12
N LYS A 64 19.77 3.85 13.67
CA LYS A 64 19.93 5.14 12.97
C LYS A 64 21.11 5.16 11.99
N HIS A 65 22.03 4.20 12.07
CA HIS A 65 23.26 4.16 11.25
C HIS A 65 23.09 3.36 9.94
N VAL A 66 21.93 2.75 9.73
CA VAL A 66 21.60 1.98 8.53
C VAL A 66 21.01 2.90 7.46
N ILE A 67 21.60 2.89 6.26
CA ILE A 67 21.10 3.65 5.11
C ILE A 67 20.84 2.69 3.95
N ILE A 68 19.69 2.86 3.28
CA ILE A 68 19.35 2.11 2.06
C ILE A 68 20.18 2.70 0.93
N LYS A 69 20.99 1.88 0.25
CA LYS A 69 21.77 2.33 -0.90
C LYS A 69 20.85 2.46 -2.12
N GLU A 70 20.85 3.63 -2.76
CA GLU A 70 20.07 3.92 -3.98
C GLU A 70 20.51 3.08 -5.18
#